data_AF-A0A0A8ZJH8-F1
#
_entry.id   AF-A0A0A8ZJH8-F1
#
_cell.length_a   1.000
_cell.length_b   1.000
_cell.length_c   1.000
_cell.angle_alpha   90.00
_cell.angle_beta   90.00
_cell.angle_gamma   90.00
#
_symmetry.space_group_name_H-M   'P 1'
#
loop_
_entity.id
_entity.type
_entity.pdbx_description
1 polymer ?
#
loop_
_entity_poly.entity_id
_entity_poly.type
_entity_poly.pdbx_seq_one_letter_code
_entity_poly.pdbx_strand_id
1 'polypeptide(L)'
;MVDPGGITNWSVTHVDWSEGKWHPRSYRTEDVTYDLLKNLTAIDENFHVTSDDKKLVMQKPCLWNGSKRPCYLFARKFNPETLDNLLKLFTSYTSV
;
A
#
# COMPACT_ATOMS: atom_id res chain seq x y z
N MET A 1 7.30 -0.21 15.06
CA MET A 1 6.55 -1.20 14.24
C MET A 1 5.08 -0.96 14.53
N VAL A 2 4.29 -0.56 13.53
CA VAL A 2 2.84 -0.26 13.70
C VAL A 2 2.14 -1.53 14.24
N ASP A 3 1.27 -1.35 15.23
CA ASP A 3 0.55 -2.44 15.89
C ASP A 3 -0.25 -3.29 14.88
N PRO A 4 0.05 -4.60 14.74
CA PRO A 4 -0.69 -5.48 13.84
C PRO A 4 -2.15 -5.67 14.25
N GLY A 5 -2.52 -5.37 15.50
CA GLY A 5 -3.90 -5.46 15.99
C GLY A 5 -4.89 -4.47 15.35
N GLY A 6 -4.38 -3.49 14.59
CA GLY A 6 -5.18 -2.51 13.86
C GLY A 6 -5.37 -2.79 12.36
N ILE A 7 -4.84 -3.90 11.84
CA ILE A 7 -4.86 -4.23 10.40
C ILE A 7 -6.11 -5.08 10.06
N THR A 8 -6.59 -4.95 8.84
CA THR A 8 -7.70 -5.74 8.31
C THR A 8 -7.29 -7.15 7.92
N ASN A 9 -8.27 -7.99 7.54
CA ASN A 9 -8.05 -9.34 7.05
C ASN A 9 -7.41 -9.43 5.63
N TRP A 10 -6.77 -8.37 5.17
CA TRP A 10 -6.11 -8.27 3.86
C TRP A 10 -4.59 -8.31 3.97
N SER A 11 -3.91 -8.36 2.83
CA SER A 11 -2.44 -8.33 2.79
C SER A 11 -1.90 -7.01 3.31
N VAL A 12 -0.86 -7.06 4.15
CA VAL A 12 -0.21 -5.86 4.72
C VAL A 12 0.47 -4.98 3.65
N THR A 13 0.80 -5.54 2.49
CA THR A 13 1.62 -4.89 1.46
C THR A 13 0.80 -4.54 0.22
N HIS A 14 0.74 -3.27 -0.13
CA HIS A 14 0.15 -2.73 -1.35
C HIS A 14 0.97 -3.08 -2.59
N VAL A 15 0.28 -3.44 -3.67
CA VAL A 15 0.87 -3.63 -5.00
C VAL A 15 0.19 -2.67 -5.97
N ASP A 16 0.94 -1.69 -6.44
CA ASP A 16 0.38 -0.62 -7.29
C ASP A 16 0.26 -1.08 -8.75
N TRP A 17 -0.98 -1.30 -9.18
CA TRP A 17 -1.35 -1.62 -10.56
C TRP A 17 -1.94 -0.45 -11.33
N SER A 18 -1.88 0.78 -10.79
CA SER A 18 -2.49 1.98 -11.41
C SER A 18 -1.99 2.25 -12.82
N GLU A 19 -0.76 1.86 -13.16
CA GLU A 19 -0.19 2.02 -14.50
C GLU A 19 -0.81 1.08 -15.56
N GLY A 20 -1.52 0.01 -15.15
CA GLY A 20 -2.15 -0.94 -16.06
C GLY A 20 -1.17 -1.70 -16.98
N LYS A 21 0.13 -1.71 -16.65
CA LYS A 21 1.18 -2.41 -17.40
C LYS A 21 1.22 -3.90 -17.03
N TRP A 22 2.01 -4.66 -17.79
CA TRP A 22 2.30 -6.08 -17.52
C TRP A 22 2.94 -6.35 -16.16
N HIS A 23 3.53 -5.33 -15.53
CA HIS A 23 4.18 -5.42 -14.24
C HIS A 23 3.66 -4.28 -13.37
N PRO A 24 3.52 -4.49 -12.04
CA PRO A 24 3.09 -3.42 -11.14
C PRO A 24 4.13 -2.28 -11.13
N ARG A 25 3.73 -1.08 -10.75
CA ARG A 25 4.61 0.09 -10.69
C ARG A 25 5.80 -0.19 -9.77
N SER A 26 6.99 0.24 -10.20
CA SER A 26 8.16 0.28 -9.33
C SER A 26 8.33 1.68 -8.76
N TYR A 27 8.59 1.79 -7.46
CA TYR A 27 8.86 3.06 -6.80
C TYR A 27 10.34 3.42 -6.91
N ARG A 28 10.60 4.65 -7.37
CA ARG A 28 11.94 5.25 -7.45
C ARG A 28 12.23 6.08 -6.21
N THR A 29 13.46 6.58 -6.10
CA THR A 29 13.91 7.38 -4.94
C THR A 29 13.05 8.62 -4.71
N GLU A 30 12.59 9.24 -5.78
CA GLU A 30 11.69 10.40 -5.79
C GLU A 30 10.25 10.08 -5.32
N ASP A 31 9.80 8.84 -5.50
CA ASP A 31 8.48 8.41 -5.06
C ASP A 31 8.44 8.14 -3.54
N VAL A 32 9.58 7.79 -2.94
CA VAL A 32 9.69 7.45 -1.52
C VAL A 32 9.70 8.71 -0.67
N THR A 33 8.49 9.14 -0.31
CA THR A 33 8.22 10.34 0.48
C THR A 33 7.34 10.02 1.69
N TYR A 34 7.27 10.95 2.65
CA TYR A 34 6.33 10.83 3.77
C TYR A 34 4.87 10.74 3.29
N ASP A 35 4.54 11.50 2.24
CA ASP A 35 3.20 11.50 1.66
C ASP A 35 2.85 10.14 1.05
N LEU A 36 3.80 9.44 0.44
CA LEU A 36 3.58 8.06 -0.02
C LEU A 36 3.14 7.16 1.14
N LEU A 37 3.87 7.19 2.26
CA LEU A 37 3.55 6.36 3.44
C LEU A 37 2.18 6.73 4.02
N LYS A 38 1.90 8.03 4.15
CA LYS A 38 0.61 8.53 4.62
C LYS A 38 -0.54 8.07 3.71
N ASN A 39 -0.36 8.19 2.40
CA ASN A 39 -1.36 7.77 1.41
C ASN A 39 -1.61 6.27 1.48
N LEU A 40 -0.57 5.45 1.62
CA LEU A 40 -0.71 4.00 1.76
C LEU A 40 -1.55 3.63 2.99
N THR A 41 -1.28 4.25 4.13
CA THR A 41 -2.04 4.01 5.37
C THR A 41 -3.45 4.59 5.34
N ALA A 42 -3.75 5.50 4.42
CA ALA A 42 -5.09 6.06 4.24
C ALA A 42 -6.00 5.19 3.36
N ILE A 43 -5.45 4.18 2.67
CA ILE A 43 -6.25 3.28 1.83
C ILE A 43 -7.07 2.35 2.73
N ASP A 44 -8.38 2.51 2.73
CA ASP A 44 -9.35 1.69 3.46
C ASP A 44 -10.24 0.84 2.53
N GLU A 45 -9.90 0.77 1.23
CA GLU A 45 -10.59 -0.01 0.21
C GLU A 45 -9.62 -0.79 -0.68
N ASN A 46 -9.97 -2.04 -0.99
CA ASN A 46 -9.24 -2.91 -1.91
C ASN A 46 -9.97 -2.96 -3.26
N PHE A 47 -9.20 -2.76 -4.34
CA PHE A 47 -9.66 -2.89 -5.71
C PHE A 47 -9.09 -4.15 -6.33
N HIS A 48 -9.97 -5.04 -6.80
CA HIS A 48 -9.60 -6.21 -7.57
C HIS A 48 -10.17 -6.10 -8.99
N VAL A 49 -9.29 -6.06 -9.98
CA VAL A 49 -9.66 -5.98 -11.40
C VAL A 49 -9.50 -7.35 -12.03
N THR A 50 -10.58 -7.89 -12.61
CA THR A 50 -10.51 -9.16 -13.33
C THR A 50 -9.78 -9.01 -14.66
N SER A 51 -9.11 -10.07 -15.11
CA SER A 51 -8.38 -10.10 -16.39
C SER A 51 -9.26 -10.41 -17.60
N ASP A 52 -10.57 -10.61 -17.40
CA ASP A 52 -11.51 -10.93 -18.47
C ASP A 52 -11.73 -9.74 -19.43
N ASP A 53 -12.22 -10.03 -20.64
CA ASP A 53 -12.56 -9.00 -21.65
C ASP A 53 -13.48 -7.90 -21.09
N LYS A 54 -14.36 -8.29 -20.15
CA LYS A 54 -15.11 -7.37 -19.30
C LYS A 54 -14.29 -7.14 -18.04
N LYS A 55 -13.47 -6.08 -18.03
CA LYS A 55 -12.73 -5.63 -16.84
C LYS A 55 -13.71 -5.26 -15.72
N LEU A 56 -14.00 -6.20 -14.82
CA LEU A 56 -14.83 -5.95 -13.66
C LEU A 56 -13.94 -5.44 -12.53
N VAL A 57 -14.29 -4.28 -11.97
CA VAL A 57 -13.61 -3.73 -10.80
C VAL A 57 -14.46 -4.06 -9.58
N MET A 58 -13.95 -4.94 -8.73
CA MET A 58 -14.54 -5.22 -7.42
C MET A 58 -13.89 -4.30 -6.39
N GLN A 59 -14.69 -3.46 -5.75
CA GLN A 59 -14.27 -2.60 -4.65
C GLN A 59 -14.81 -3.16 -3.35
N LYS A 60 -13.92 -3.43 -2.38
CA LYS A 60 -14.29 -3.95 -1.07
C LYS A 60 -13.66 -3.10 0.03
N PRO A 61 -14.43 -2.64 1.04
CA PRO A 61 -13.86 -1.96 2.18
C PRO A 61 -13.02 -2.93 3.01
N CYS A 62 -11.92 -2.42 3.54
CA CYS A 62 -11.06 -3.11 4.48
C CYS A 62 -11.64 -2.94 5.88
N LEU A 63 -12.10 -4.05 6.45
CA LEU A 63 -12.78 -4.09 7.73
C LEU A 63 -12.04 -4.99 8.71
N TRP A 64 -11.98 -4.55 9.96
CA TRP A 64 -11.53 -5.33 11.10
C TRP A 64 -12.58 -5.23 12.20
N ASN A 65 -13.17 -6.36 12.62
CA ASN A 65 -14.28 -6.39 13.57
C ASN A 65 -15.42 -5.40 13.23
N GLY A 66 -15.76 -5.27 11.95
CA GLY A 66 -16.81 -4.36 11.46
C GLY A 66 -16.42 -2.87 11.38
N SER A 67 -15.24 -2.48 11.87
CA SER A 67 -14.72 -1.12 11.76
C SER A 67 -13.81 -0.97 10.55
N LYS A 68 -13.89 0.18 9.86
CA LYS A 68 -12.94 0.53 8.80
C LYS A 68 -11.53 0.66 9.36
N ARG A 69 -10.56 0.08 8.65
CA ARG A 69 -9.15 0.14 8.98
C ARG A 69 -8.31 0.19 7.71
N PRO A 70 -7.05 0.64 7.79
CA PRO A 70 -6.13 0.60 6.66
C PRO A 70 -6.00 -0.81 6.07
N CYS A 71 -6.03 -0.91 4.75
CA CYS A 71 -5.75 -2.13 4.02
C CYS A 71 -4.27 -2.49 4.07
N TYR A 72 -3.40 -1.46 4.01
CA TYR A 72 -1.97 -1.64 3.80
C TYR A 72 -1.15 -0.78 4.76
N LEU A 73 0.00 -1.29 5.16
CA LEU A 73 1.02 -0.54 5.91
C LEU A 73 2.29 -0.31 5.09
N PHE A 74 2.54 -1.17 4.10
CA PHE A 74 3.71 -1.12 3.24
C PHE A 74 3.29 -1.16 1.78
N ALA A 75 4.22 -0.84 0.90
CA ALA A 75 4.11 -1.17 -0.52
C ALA A 75 5.27 -2.10 -0.92
N ARG A 76 5.21 -2.67 -2.12
CA ARG A 76 6.34 -3.42 -2.69
C ARG A 76 6.74 -2.89 -4.05
N LYS A 77 7.87 -3.41 -4.51
CA LYS A 77 8.55 -3.06 -5.76
C LYS A 77 9.26 -1.71 -5.69
N PHE A 78 9.93 -1.49 -4.58
CA PHE A 78 10.91 -0.41 -4.46
C PHE A 78 12.19 -0.78 -5.21
N ASN A 79 12.74 0.17 -5.98
CA ASN A 79 14.03 -0.04 -6.60
C ASN A 79 15.16 -0.06 -5.54
N PRO A 80 16.31 -0.71 -5.81
CA PRO A 80 17.40 -0.80 -4.86
C PRO A 80 17.90 0.55 -4.32
N GLU A 81 17.93 1.58 -5.15
CA GLU A 81 18.36 2.95 -4.80
C GLU A 81 17.45 3.68 -3.79
N THR A 82 16.31 3.09 -3.42
CA THR A 82 15.36 3.72 -2.49
C THR A 82 15.59 3.36 -1.03
N LEU A 83 16.48 2.40 -0.75
CA LEU A 83 16.68 1.82 0.58
C LEU A 83 17.00 2.88 1.64
N ASP A 84 17.91 3.80 1.35
CA ASP A 84 18.34 4.83 2.30
C ASP A 84 17.20 5.78 2.68
N ASN A 85 16.37 6.17 1.70
CA ASN A 85 15.19 7.00 1.94
C ASN A 85 14.15 6.26 2.79
N LEU A 86 13.92 4.97 2.52
CA LEU A 86 13.01 4.15 3.30
C LEU A 86 13.46 4.06 4.76
N LEU A 87 14.73 3.76 5.01
CA LEU A 87 15.28 3.68 6.37
C LEU A 87 15.15 5.02 7.13
N LYS A 88 15.43 6.13 6.44
CA LYS A 88 15.28 7.48 7.02
C LYS A 88 13.83 7.84 7.34
N LEU A 89 12.88 7.46 6.50
CA LEU A 89 11.46 7.76 6.73
C LEU A 89 10.86 6.86 7.81
N PHE A 90 11.19 5.57 7.85
CA PHE A 90 10.61 4.67 8.84
C PHE A 90 11.04 4.99 10.27
N THR A 91 12.26 5.48 10.45
CA THR A 91 12.76 5.89 11.78
C THR A 91 12.00 7.09 12.36
N SER A 92 11.56 8.04 11.53
CA SER A 92 10.73 9.17 11.97
C SER A 92 9.25 8.82 12.05
N TYR A 93 8.74 8.02 11.11
CA TYR A 93 7.31 7.67 11.01
C TYR A 93 6.82 6.83 12.20
N THR A 94 7.66 5.98 12.79
CA THR A 94 7.26 5.16 13.95
C THR A 94 7.30 5.89 15.29
N SER A 95 7.70 7.16 15.31
CA SER A 95 7.78 7.97 16.53
C SER A 95 6.51 8.79 16.79
N VAL A 96 5.49 8.65 15.92
CA VAL A 96 4.16 9.28 16.02
C VAL A 96 3.13 8.24 16.42
#